data_AF-A0A0Q6FTS4-F1
#
_entry.id   AF-A0A0Q6FTS4-F1
#
_cell.length_a   1.000
_cell.length_b   1.000
_cell.length_c   1.000
_cell.angle_alpha   90.00
_cell.angle_beta   90.00
_cell.angle_gamma   90.00
#
_symmetry.space_group_name_H-M   'P 1'
#
loop_
_entity.id
_entity.type
_entity.pdbx_description
1 polymer ?
#
loop_
_entity_poly.entity_id
_entity_poly.type
_entity_poly.pdbx_seq_one_letter_code
_entity_poly.pdbx_strand_id
1 'polypeptide(L)'
;MEPSLNDIDDMIVHEKMQAALEHQNEAWADGMADGIEPEIIADAAIALALRETIRLHGEDSAEALLTSLRERMLAGEFSPERTLQ
;
A
#
# COMPACT_ATOMS: atom_id res chain seq x y z
N MET A 1 -24.38 22.63 -3.17
CA MET A 1 -24.40 21.79 -4.38
C MET A 1 -24.44 20.37 -3.89
N GLU A 2 -25.40 19.57 -4.33
CA GLU A 2 -25.41 18.13 -4.04
C GLU A 2 -24.22 17.49 -4.78
N PRO A 3 -23.45 16.60 -4.13
CA PRO A 3 -22.35 15.92 -4.80
C PRO A 3 -22.90 15.08 -5.95
N SER A 4 -22.20 15.08 -7.07
CA SER A 4 -22.55 14.21 -8.19
C SER A 4 -22.29 12.74 -7.82
N LEU A 5 -22.89 11.80 -8.57
CA LEU A 5 -22.66 10.37 -8.36
C LEU A 5 -21.16 10.00 -8.45
N ASN A 6 -20.40 10.65 -9.34
CA ASN A 6 -18.96 10.43 -9.46
C ASN A 6 -18.20 10.93 -8.22
N ASP A 7 -18.59 12.08 -7.66
CA ASP A 7 -17.97 12.59 -6.43
C ASP A 7 -18.20 11.64 -5.24
N ILE A 8 -19.36 10.97 -5.22
CA ILE A 8 -19.70 9.97 -4.21
C ILE A 8 -18.85 8.70 -4.41
N ASP A 9 -18.68 8.23 -5.64
CA ASP A 9 -17.84 7.06 -5.93
C ASP A 9 -16.37 7.31 -5.57
N ASP A 10 -15.84 8.48 -5.91
CA ASP A 10 -14.46 8.89 -5.55
C ASP A 10 -14.28 8.95 -4.04
N MET A 11 -15.26 9.50 -3.32
CA MET A 11 -15.27 9.51 -1.85
C MET A 11 -15.30 8.09 -1.27
N ILE A 12 -16.10 7.19 -1.83
CA ILE A 12 -16.15 5.79 -1.38
C ILE A 12 -14.80 5.09 -1.57
N VAL A 13 -14.14 5.30 -2.71
CA VAL A 13 -12.80 4.73 -2.96
C VAL A 13 -11.80 5.28 -1.96
N HIS A 14 -11.84 6.59 -1.69
CA HIS A 14 -10.96 7.22 -0.71
C HIS A 14 -11.13 6.63 0.69
N GLU A 15 -12.38 6.52 1.18
CA GLU A 15 -12.68 5.94 2.50
C GLU A 15 -12.21 4.49 2.61
N LYS A 16 -12.41 3.68 1.56
CA LYS A 16 -11.90 2.29 1.54
C LYS A 16 -10.38 2.23 1.59
N MET A 17 -9.70 3.14 0.91
CA MET A 17 -8.24 3.22 0.96
C MET A 17 -7.76 3.65 2.35
N GLN A 18 -8.42 4.60 3.01
CA GLN A 18 -8.10 4.98 4.39
C GLN A 18 -8.27 3.80 5.35
N ALA A 19 -9.42 3.13 5.32
CA ALA A 19 -9.67 1.96 6.16
C ALA A 19 -8.65 0.83 5.92
N ALA A 20 -8.24 0.61 4.67
CA ALA A 20 -7.20 -0.37 4.35
C ALA A 20 -5.84 0.02 4.95
N LEU A 21 -5.47 1.30 4.91
CA LEU A 21 -4.23 1.79 5.54
C LEU A 21 -4.25 1.64 7.06
N GLU A 22 -5.38 1.94 7.69
CA GLU A 22 -5.58 1.75 9.14
C GLU A 22 -5.35 0.29 9.53
N HIS A 23 -5.98 -0.65 8.83
CA HIS A 23 -5.77 -2.08 9.07
C HIS A 23 -4.31 -2.53 8.92
N GLN A 24 -3.58 -1.99 7.93
CA GLN A 24 -2.16 -2.33 7.77
C GLN A 24 -1.30 -1.74 8.89
N ASN A 25 -1.60 -0.52 9.35
CA ASN A 25 -0.90 0.09 10.48
C ASN A 25 -1.16 -0.68 11.79
N GLU A 26 -2.39 -1.14 12.02
CA GLU A 26 -2.74 -1.99 13.16
C GLU A 26 -1.99 -3.31 13.10
N ALA A 27 -2.03 -4.02 11.96
CA ALA A 27 -1.29 -5.28 11.78
C ALA A 27 0.22 -5.11 12.01
N TRP A 28 0.78 -3.96 11.61
CA TRP A 28 2.16 -3.62 11.87
C TRP A 28 2.45 -3.41 13.36
N ALA A 29 1.60 -2.63 14.04
CA ALA A 29 1.74 -2.36 15.47
C ALA A 29 1.60 -3.65 16.30
N ASP A 30 0.65 -4.51 15.96
CA ASP A 30 0.43 -5.80 16.63
C ASP A 30 1.62 -6.74 16.44
N GLY A 31 2.14 -6.87 15.20
CA GLY A 31 3.32 -7.70 14.95
C GLY A 31 4.55 -7.22 15.72
N MET A 32 4.74 -5.90 15.82
CA MET A 32 5.80 -5.31 16.65
C MET A 32 5.60 -5.59 18.14
N ALA A 33 4.35 -5.51 18.63
CA ALA A 33 4.01 -5.81 20.02
C ALA A 33 4.26 -7.28 20.38
N ASP A 34 4.08 -8.19 19.41
CA ASP A 34 4.39 -9.62 19.53
C ASP A 34 5.90 -9.92 19.42
N GLY A 35 6.73 -8.89 19.17
CA GLY A 35 8.19 -9.01 19.10
C GLY A 35 8.73 -9.44 17.73
N ILE A 36 7.94 -9.31 16.66
CA ILE A 36 8.37 -9.59 15.30
C ILE A 36 9.17 -8.41 14.77
N GLU A 37 10.33 -8.67 14.16
CA GLU A 37 11.17 -7.64 13.57
C GLU A 37 10.45 -6.93 12.40
N PRO A 38 10.56 -5.59 12.28
CA PRO A 38 9.91 -4.82 11.21
C PRO A 38 10.22 -5.34 9.80
N GLU A 39 11.45 -5.81 9.57
CA GLU A 39 11.87 -6.34 8.28
C GLU A 39 11.11 -7.63 7.91
N ILE A 40 10.75 -8.45 8.91
CA ILE A 40 9.96 -9.68 8.70
C ILE A 40 8.51 -9.33 8.38
N ILE A 41 7.93 -8.34 9.09
CA ILE A 41 6.58 -7.85 8.82
C ILE A 41 6.49 -7.30 7.39
N ALA A 42 7.49 -6.49 6.98
CA ALA A 42 7.57 -5.92 5.64
C ALA A 42 7.64 -7.00 4.56
N ASP A 43 8.51 -8.01 4.70
CA ASP A 43 8.66 -9.09 3.75
C ASP A 43 7.36 -9.90 3.61
N ALA A 44 6.72 -10.23 4.74
CA ALA A 44 5.44 -10.94 4.75
C ALA A 44 4.32 -10.13 4.07
N ALA A 45 4.23 -8.82 4.33
CA ALA A 45 3.23 -7.94 3.73
C ALA A 45 3.42 -7.83 2.21
N ILE A 46 4.66 -7.64 1.74
CA ILE A 46 4.97 -7.55 0.30
C ILE A 46 4.66 -8.88 -0.40
N ALA A 47 5.06 -10.00 0.18
CA ALA A 47 4.78 -11.32 -0.37
C ALA A 47 3.27 -11.59 -0.47
N LEU A 48 2.50 -11.21 0.54
CA LEU A 48 1.04 -11.32 0.53
C LEU A 48 0.41 -10.44 -0.55
N ALA A 49 0.82 -9.17 -0.63
CA ALA A 49 0.32 -8.22 -1.63
C ALA A 49 0.57 -8.72 -3.06
N LEU A 50 1.75 -9.28 -3.33
CA LEU A 50 2.07 -9.86 -4.65
C LEU A 50 1.22 -11.10 -4.95
N ARG A 51 1.05 -12.02 -3.99
CA ARG A 51 0.21 -13.21 -4.17
C ARG A 51 -1.24 -12.84 -4.50
N GLU A 52 -1.79 -11.87 -3.77
CA GLU A 52 -3.15 -11.40 -4.02
C GLU A 52 -3.28 -10.66 -5.36
N THR A 53 -2.28 -9.86 -5.73
CA THR A 53 -2.25 -9.19 -7.05
C THR A 53 -2.27 -10.22 -8.18
N ILE A 54 -1.42 -11.25 -8.10
CA ILE A 54 -1.39 -12.34 -9.09
C ILE A 54 -2.73 -13.09 -9.10
N ARG A 55 -3.29 -13.39 -7.93
CA ARG A 55 -4.58 -14.09 -7.81
C ARG A 55 -5.74 -13.32 -8.46
N LEU A 56 -5.75 -12.00 -8.33
CA LEU A 56 -6.83 -11.13 -8.82
C LEU A 56 -6.64 -10.68 -10.28
N HIS A 57 -5.38 -10.47 -10.71
CA HIS A 57 -5.05 -9.77 -11.94
C HIS A 57 -4.02 -10.46 -12.84
N GLY A 58 -3.46 -11.59 -12.40
CA GLY A 58 -2.45 -12.37 -13.14
C GLY A 58 -1.02 -11.84 -12.98
N GLU A 59 -0.07 -12.63 -13.48
CA GLU A 59 1.38 -12.36 -13.35
C GLU A 59 1.81 -11.08 -14.08
N ASP A 60 1.31 -10.84 -15.30
CA ASP A 60 1.63 -9.64 -16.09
C ASP A 60 1.26 -8.34 -15.34
N SER A 61 0.12 -8.34 -14.64
CA SER A 61 -0.31 -7.18 -13.86
C SER A 61 0.56 -6.98 -12.61
N ALA A 62 1.03 -8.07 -12.00
CA ALA A 62 1.96 -7.99 -10.88
C ALA A 62 3.35 -7.48 -11.31
N GLU A 63 3.83 -7.89 -12.48
CA GLU A 63 5.06 -7.35 -13.07
C GLU A 63 4.93 -5.84 -13.32
N ALA A 64 3.84 -5.40 -13.95
CA ALA A 64 3.58 -3.98 -14.19
C ALA A 64 3.54 -3.15 -12.89
N LEU A 65 2.92 -3.70 -11.82
CA LEU A 65 2.93 -3.09 -10.49
C LEU A 65 4.35 -2.93 -9.95
N LEU A 66 5.18 -3.97 -10.03
CA LEU A 66 6.56 -3.93 -9.57
C LEU A 66 7.41 -2.92 -10.35
N THR A 67 7.22 -2.83 -11.67
CA THR A 67 7.88 -1.81 -12.50
C THR A 67 7.50 -0.41 -12.06
N SER A 68 6.20 -0.15 -11.85
CA SER A 68 5.72 1.16 -11.38
C SER A 68 6.28 1.51 -9.99
N LEU A 69 6.27 0.56 -9.04
CA LEU A 69 6.85 0.77 -7.71
C LEU A 69 8.34 1.08 -7.78
N ARG A 70 9.08 0.40 -8.66
CA ARG A 70 10.50 0.69 -8.90
C ARG A 70 10.71 2.10 -9.44
N GLU A 71 9.90 2.55 -10.39
CA GLU A 71 9.98 3.91 -10.94
C GLU A 71 9.71 4.97 -9.86
N ARG A 72 8.68 4.78 -9.04
CA ARG A 72 8.34 5.64 -7.90
C ARG A 72 9.47 5.69 -6.85
N MET A 73 10.07 4.54 -6.56
CA MET A 73 11.25 4.46 -5.68
C MET A 73 12.43 5.27 -6.23
N LEU A 74 12.72 5.14 -7.53
CA LEU A 74 13.79 5.90 -8.20
C LEU A 74 13.50 7.40 -8.25
N ALA A 75 12.22 7.79 -8.28
CA ALA A 75 11.78 9.18 -8.15
C ALA A 75 11.87 9.71 -6.70
N GLY A 76 12.18 8.85 -5.73
CA GLY A 76 12.35 9.22 -4.32
C GLY A 76 11.04 9.23 -3.52
N GLU A 77 9.94 8.72 -4.06
CA GLU A 77 8.61 8.79 -3.42
C GLU A 77 8.55 8.11 -2.03
N PHE A 78 9.37 7.08 -1.81
CA PHE A 78 9.42 6.34 -0.54
C PHE A 78 10.58 6.75 0.35
N SER A 79 11.38 7.75 -0.04
CA SER A 79 12.45 8.24 0.82
C SER A 79 11.83 9.01 1.99
N PRO A 80 12.24 8.75 3.24
CA PRO A 80 11.86 9.61 4.35
C PRO A 80 12.27 11.04 4.00
N GLU A 81 11.40 12.02 4.28
CA GLU A 81 11.56 13.42 3.84
C GLU A 81 13.02 13.87 3.95
N ARG A 82 13.63 14.25 2.82
CA ARG A 82 14.90 14.98 2.87
C ARG A 82 14.66 16.20 3.75
N THR A 83 15.26 16.21 4.93
CA THR A 83 15.43 17.44 5.67
C THR A 83 16.24 18.37 4.77
N LEU A 84 15.60 19.41 4.22
CA LEU A 84 16.35 20.49 3.58
C LEU A 84 17.31 21.03 4.64
N GLN A 85 18.60 20.75 4.48
CA GLN A 85 19.66 21.31 5.31
C GLN A 85 19.89 22.78 4.96
#